data_AF-A0A535AQ49-F1
#
_entry.id   AF-A0A535AQ49-F1
#
_cell.length_a   1.000
_cell.length_b   1.000
_cell.length_c   1.000
_cell.angle_alpha   90.00
_cell.angle_beta   90.00
_cell.angle_gamma   90.00
#
_symmetry.space_group_name_H-M   'P 1'
#
loop_
_entity.id
_entity.type
_entity.pdbx_description
1 polymer ?
#
loop_
_entity_poly.entity_id
_entity_poly.type
_entity_poly.pdbx_seq_one_letter_code
_entity_poly.pdbx_strand_id
1 'polypeptide(L)'
;MAAIPYIDRSRDGIGHWFTNEVGKKCAIFSTVFTTALVFGLIFIDVFIKIDRRAIDPATQNRIGDAWPGYTIFAGQHFPGGAELIPNYVIPIAVMLILPVILVQLCIRLFGAGTREWMIAIFTGFVATYVVLTVVGTSMRGPGMDLFAPWALPETHQCFEPSGK
;
A
#
# COMPACT_ATOMS: atom_id res chain seq x y z
N MET A 1 8.22 16.01 -3.75
CA MET A 1 9.06 16.46 -2.60
C MET A 1 10.14 17.46 -3.02
N ALA A 2 10.93 17.20 -4.06
CA ALA A 2 11.99 18.14 -4.50
C ALA A 2 11.46 19.51 -5.02
N ALA A 3 10.21 19.57 -5.50
CA ALA A 3 9.61 20.79 -6.03
C ALA A 3 8.97 21.70 -4.96
N ILE A 4 8.92 21.28 -3.69
CA ILE A 4 8.23 22.00 -2.60
C ILE A 4 8.68 23.47 -2.48
N PRO A 5 9.99 23.81 -2.54
CA PRO A 5 10.45 25.21 -2.40
C PRO A 5 9.96 26.15 -3.51
N TYR A 6 9.58 25.61 -4.68
CA TYR A 6 9.11 26.41 -5.81
C TYR A 6 7.60 26.69 -5.75
N ILE A 7 6.85 25.82 -5.05
CA ILE A 7 5.38 25.89 -4.95
C ILE A 7 4.96 26.69 -3.71
N ASP A 8 5.64 26.55 -2.56
CA ASP A 8 5.43 27.40 -1.37
C ASP A 8 6.61 28.37 -1.20
N ARG A 9 6.33 29.64 -1.49
CA ARG A 9 7.30 30.75 -1.44
C ARG A 9 7.09 31.67 -0.24
N SER A 10 6.17 31.35 0.68
CA SER A 10 5.95 32.21 1.86
C SER A 10 7.11 32.09 2.85
N ARG A 11 7.51 33.24 3.42
CA ARG A 11 8.57 33.35 4.44
C ARG A 11 8.01 33.26 5.86
N ASP A 12 6.73 32.94 6.03
CA ASP A 12 6.07 32.93 7.34
C ASP A 12 6.42 31.66 8.12
N GLY A 13 6.95 31.83 9.33
CA GLY A 13 7.18 30.73 10.28
C GLY A 13 8.54 30.02 10.20
N ILE A 14 9.56 30.66 9.61
CA ILE A 14 10.94 30.14 9.57
C ILE A 14 11.42 29.81 10.99
N GLY A 15 11.84 28.56 11.22
CA GLY A 15 12.30 28.09 12.53
C GLY A 15 11.21 27.58 13.49
N HIS A 16 9.93 27.66 13.13
CA HIS A 16 8.83 27.10 13.91
C HIS A 16 8.15 25.93 13.17
N TRP A 17 8.31 24.71 13.72
CA TRP A 17 7.61 23.53 13.22
C TRP A 17 6.09 23.69 13.38
N PHE A 18 5.34 23.50 12.29
CA PHE A 18 3.87 23.59 12.24
C PHE A 18 3.29 24.93 12.70
N THR A 19 3.70 26.03 12.04
CA THR A 19 3.25 27.41 12.32
C THR A 19 1.72 27.58 12.33
N ASN A 20 0.99 26.83 11.50
CA ASN A 20 -0.47 26.93 11.38
C ASN A 20 -1.18 25.77 12.09
N GLU A 21 -2.23 26.07 12.86
CA GLU A 21 -3.11 25.07 13.48
C GLU A 21 -3.70 24.10 12.45
N VAL A 22 -4.03 24.61 11.26
CA VAL A 22 -4.54 23.81 10.14
C VAL A 22 -3.50 22.80 9.66
N GLY A 23 -2.23 23.21 9.57
CA GLY A 23 -1.13 22.32 9.19
C GLY A 23 -0.91 21.19 10.19
N LYS A 24 -1.03 21.48 11.49
CA LYS A 24 -0.94 20.47 12.56
C LYS A 24 -2.10 19.47 12.49
N LYS A 25 -3.34 19.95 12.27
CA LYS A 25 -4.52 19.09 12.07
C LYS A 25 -4.37 18.21 10.84
N CYS A 26 -3.89 18.75 9.72
CA CYS A 26 -3.62 17.99 8.50
C CYS A 26 -2.53 16.93 8.69
N ALA A 27 -1.46 17.22 9.44
CA ALA A 27 -0.40 16.27 9.74
C ALA A 27 -0.89 15.07 10.58
N ILE A 28 -1.68 15.34 11.63
CA ILE A 28 -2.25 14.27 12.47
C ILE A 28 -3.27 13.46 11.67
N PHE A 29 -4.19 14.14 10.98
CA PHE A 29 -5.22 13.49 10.17
C PHE A 29 -4.60 12.60 9.10
N SER A 30 -3.65 13.11 8.32
CA SER A 30 -2.97 12.33 7.29
C SER A 30 -2.26 11.12 7.87
N THR A 31 -1.55 11.25 8.98
CA THR A 31 -0.86 10.11 9.62
C THR A 31 -1.84 9.00 10.02
N VAL A 32 -2.94 9.35 10.69
CA VAL A 32 -3.95 8.38 11.12
C VAL A 32 -4.67 7.77 9.92
N PHE A 33 -5.10 8.60 8.98
CA PHE A 33 -5.79 8.17 7.77
C PHE A 33 -4.92 7.23 6.93
N THR A 34 -3.67 7.59 6.63
CA THR A 34 -2.80 6.74 5.81
C THR A 34 -2.45 5.45 6.52
N THR A 35 -2.22 5.49 7.83
CA THR A 35 -1.95 4.26 8.60
C THR A 35 -3.14 3.30 8.52
N ALA A 36 -4.35 3.79 8.83
CA ALA A 36 -5.57 2.99 8.75
C ALA A 36 -5.84 2.48 7.31
N LEU A 37 -5.62 3.34 6.32
CA LEU A 37 -5.82 3.00 4.91
C LEU A 37 -4.84 1.94 4.44
N VAL A 38 -3.56 2.03 4.80
CA VAL A 38 -2.53 1.04 4.42
C VAL A 38 -2.83 -0.30 5.08
N PHE A 39 -3.18 -0.33 6.37
CA PHE A 39 -3.65 -1.56 7.02
C PHE A 39 -4.87 -2.14 6.29
N GLY A 40 -5.86 -1.30 5.97
CA GLY A 40 -7.03 -1.72 5.20
C GLY A 40 -6.67 -2.34 3.85
N LEU A 41 -5.76 -1.73 3.09
CA LEU A 41 -5.28 -2.27 1.82
C LEU A 41 -4.53 -3.60 1.97
N ILE A 42 -3.74 -3.76 3.03
CA ILE A 42 -3.05 -5.03 3.32
C ILE A 42 -4.06 -6.13 3.63
N PHE A 43 -5.08 -5.86 4.44
CA PHE A 43 -6.13 -6.83 4.70
C PHE A 43 -6.92 -7.17 3.44
N ILE A 44 -7.25 -6.17 2.61
CA ILE A 44 -7.92 -6.40 1.31
C ILE A 44 -7.06 -7.30 0.41
N ASP A 45 -5.74 -7.09 0.35
CA ASP A 45 -4.81 -7.97 -0.39
C ASP A 45 -4.90 -9.42 0.10
N VAL A 46 -4.94 -9.63 1.42
CA VAL A 46 -5.10 -10.97 2.01
C VAL A 46 -6.42 -11.60 1.62
N PHE A 47 -7.55 -10.90 1.76
CA PHE A 47 -8.86 -11.44 1.38
C PHE A 47 -8.94 -11.80 -0.10
N ILE A 48 -8.35 -10.99 -0.98
CA ILE A 48 -8.34 -11.26 -2.42
C ILE A 48 -7.35 -12.40 -2.79
N LYS A 49 -6.28 -12.61 -2.02
CA LYS A 49 -5.28 -13.66 -2.26
C LYS A 49 -5.64 -15.03 -1.69
N ILE A 50 -6.42 -15.12 -0.63
CA ILE A 50 -6.80 -16.41 0.00
C ILE A 50 -7.49 -17.37 -1.00
N ASP A 51 -8.14 -16.85 -2.05
CA ASP A 51 -8.70 -17.66 -3.16
C ASP A 51 -7.65 -18.35 -4.06
N ARG A 52 -6.34 -18.09 -3.85
CA ARG A 52 -5.23 -18.59 -4.69
C ARG A 52 -4.58 -19.88 -4.20
N ARG A 53 -5.16 -20.60 -3.24
CA ARG A 53 -4.62 -21.92 -2.82
C ARG A 53 -4.85 -23.07 -3.82
N ALA A 54 -5.38 -22.79 -5.01
CA ALA A 54 -5.57 -23.81 -6.03
C ALA A 54 -5.15 -23.33 -7.41
N ILE A 55 -3.89 -23.56 -7.79
CA ILE A 55 -3.45 -24.08 -9.10
C ILE A 55 -1.97 -24.44 -8.94
N ASP A 56 -1.70 -25.73 -8.74
CA ASP A 56 -0.36 -26.30 -8.92
C ASP A 56 -0.04 -26.35 -10.42
N PRO A 57 1.09 -25.78 -10.88
CA PRO A 57 1.51 -25.87 -12.28
C PRO A 57 1.91 -27.30 -12.71
N ALA A 58 1.94 -28.27 -11.78
CA ALA A 58 2.22 -29.68 -12.07
C ALA A 58 0.96 -30.57 -12.19
N THR A 59 -0.20 -30.14 -11.65
CA THR A 59 -1.29 -31.11 -11.34
C THR A 59 -2.71 -30.68 -11.77
N GLN A 60 -2.90 -29.46 -12.30
CA GLN A 60 -4.17 -28.99 -12.93
C GLN A 60 -5.48 -29.41 -12.20
N ASN A 61 -5.51 -29.43 -10.86
CA ASN A 61 -6.73 -29.69 -10.10
C ASN A 61 -7.00 -28.55 -9.12
N ARG A 62 -8.23 -28.02 -9.23
CA ARG A 62 -8.74 -26.86 -8.51
C ARG A 62 -9.54 -27.32 -7.29
N ILE A 63 -9.27 -26.75 -6.12
CA ILE A 63 -10.14 -26.86 -4.94
C ILE A 63 -10.60 -25.44 -4.61
N GLY A 64 -11.88 -25.15 -4.85
CA GLY A 64 -12.54 -23.92 -4.40
C GLY A 64 -13.27 -23.14 -5.50
N ASP A 65 -14.59 -23.28 -5.52
CA ASP A 65 -15.59 -22.62 -6.36
C ASP A 65 -16.00 -21.23 -5.82
N ALA A 66 -15.06 -20.51 -5.20
CA ALA A 66 -15.24 -19.15 -4.71
C ALA A 66 -14.23 -18.20 -5.38
N TRP A 67 -14.78 -17.26 -6.16
CA TRP A 67 -14.12 -16.13 -6.84
C TRP A 67 -12.98 -16.46 -7.84
N PRO A 68 -13.20 -16.25 -9.16
CA PRO A 68 -12.19 -16.53 -10.20
C PRO A 68 -10.94 -15.62 -10.15
N GLY A 69 -10.87 -14.66 -9.23
CA GLY A 69 -9.79 -13.68 -9.17
C GLY A 69 -9.86 -12.66 -10.31
N TYR A 70 -9.41 -11.43 -10.06
CA TYR A 70 -9.37 -10.40 -11.10
C TYR A 70 -8.40 -10.72 -12.24
N THR A 71 -7.44 -11.64 -12.03
CA THR A 71 -6.45 -12.06 -13.04
C THR A 71 -7.05 -12.96 -14.13
N ILE A 72 -8.04 -13.81 -13.81
CA ILE A 72 -8.69 -14.66 -14.81
C ILE A 72 -9.69 -13.85 -15.64
N PHE A 73 -10.49 -12.99 -14.99
CA PHE A 73 -11.34 -12.03 -15.70
C PHE A 73 -10.51 -11.16 -16.65
N ALA A 74 -9.39 -10.63 -16.15
CA ALA A 74 -8.46 -9.82 -16.93
C ALA A 74 -7.86 -10.57 -18.12
N GLY A 75 -7.43 -11.81 -17.94
CA GLY A 75 -6.85 -12.64 -19.00
C GLY A 75 -7.86 -13.02 -20.09
N GLN A 76 -9.14 -13.14 -19.73
CA GLN A 76 -10.21 -13.45 -20.69
C GLN A 76 -10.66 -12.24 -21.52
N HIS A 77 -10.65 -11.03 -20.94
CA HIS A 77 -11.15 -9.82 -21.60
C HIS A 77 -10.05 -8.97 -22.25
N PHE A 78 -8.80 -9.09 -21.80
CA PHE A 78 -7.69 -8.26 -22.27
C PHE A 78 -6.47 -9.13 -22.62
N PRO A 79 -5.86 -8.95 -23.81
CA PRO A 79 -4.63 -9.65 -24.17
C PRO A 79 -3.51 -9.25 -23.21
N GLY A 80 -2.92 -10.21 -22.50
CA GLY A 80 -1.91 -9.95 -21.47
C GLY A 80 -2.47 -9.38 -20.16
N GLY A 81 -3.79 -9.29 -19.99
CA GLY A 81 -4.42 -8.66 -18.82
C GLY A 81 -4.04 -9.29 -17.48
N ALA A 82 -3.74 -10.59 -17.47
CA ALA A 82 -3.29 -11.32 -16.27
C ALA A 82 -1.96 -10.81 -15.71
N GLU A 83 -1.10 -10.20 -16.53
CA GLU A 83 0.16 -9.59 -16.09
C GLU A 83 0.08 -8.07 -16.04
N LEU A 84 -0.62 -7.45 -17.00
CA LEU A 84 -0.70 -5.99 -17.09
C LEU A 84 -1.42 -5.37 -15.88
N ILE A 85 -2.54 -5.97 -15.45
CA ILE A 85 -3.38 -5.39 -14.41
C ILE A 85 -2.71 -5.46 -13.02
N PRO A 86 -2.18 -6.62 -12.57
CA PRO A 86 -1.51 -6.70 -11.28
C PRO A 86 -0.19 -5.93 -11.22
N ASN A 87 0.63 -5.98 -12.29
CA ASN A 87 1.99 -5.46 -12.23
C ASN A 87 2.08 -3.96 -12.51
N TYR A 88 1.16 -3.40 -13.29
CA TYR A 88 1.22 -2.00 -13.71
C TYR A 88 -0.02 -1.22 -13.31
N VAL A 89 -1.21 -1.67 -13.71
CA VAL A 89 -2.44 -0.87 -13.57
C VAL A 89 -2.79 -0.63 -12.11
N ILE A 90 -2.82 -1.68 -11.29
CA ILE A 90 -3.18 -1.55 -9.86
C ILE A 90 -2.17 -0.66 -9.12
N PRO A 91 -0.83 -0.91 -9.19
CA PRO A 91 0.14 -0.03 -8.55
C PRO A 91 0.05 1.42 -9.00
N ILE A 92 -0.05 1.69 -10.30
CA ILE A 92 -0.14 3.06 -10.84
C ILE A 92 -1.41 3.75 -10.35
N ALA A 93 -2.57 3.08 -10.43
CA ALA A 93 -3.83 3.63 -10.01
C ALA A 93 -3.81 3.96 -8.50
N VAL A 94 -3.34 3.03 -7.67
CA VAL A 94 -3.24 3.19 -6.21
C VAL A 94 -2.27 4.33 -5.85
N MET A 95 -1.11 4.41 -6.52
CA MET A 95 -0.11 5.45 -6.28
C MET A 95 -0.56 6.85 -6.68
N LEU A 96 -1.43 6.99 -7.68
CA LEU A 96 -1.91 8.31 -8.12
C LEU A 96 -3.20 8.73 -7.42
N ILE A 97 -4.15 7.81 -7.25
CA ILE A 97 -5.49 8.14 -6.75
C ILE A 97 -5.48 8.39 -5.25
N LEU A 98 -4.78 7.57 -4.46
CA LEU A 98 -4.83 7.68 -2.99
C LEU A 98 -4.23 8.98 -2.45
N PRO A 99 -3.06 9.46 -2.93
CA PRO A 99 -2.55 10.75 -2.48
C PRO A 99 -3.45 11.91 -2.86
N VAL A 100 -4.09 11.85 -4.05
CA VAL A 100 -5.06 12.87 -4.48
C VAL A 100 -6.28 12.86 -3.57
N ILE A 101 -6.80 11.69 -3.18
CA ILE A 101 -7.90 11.57 -2.21
C ILE A 101 -7.49 12.16 -0.86
N LEU A 102 -6.30 11.85 -0.35
CA LEU A 102 -5.80 12.40 0.91
C LEU A 102 -5.78 13.94 0.88
N VAL A 103 -5.22 14.52 -0.19
CA VAL A 103 -5.17 15.98 -0.36
C VAL A 103 -6.57 16.58 -0.44
N GLN A 104 -7.45 15.96 -1.24
CA GLN A 104 -8.82 16.42 -1.40
C GLN A 104 -9.58 16.40 -0.07
N LEU A 105 -9.36 15.38 0.77
CA LEU A 105 -9.93 15.31 2.11
C LEU A 105 -9.40 16.42 3.02
N CYS A 106 -8.09 16.69 3.01
CA CYS A 106 -7.51 17.80 3.79
C CYS A 106 -8.07 19.16 3.36
N ILE A 107 -8.23 19.40 2.06
CA ILE A 107 -8.81 20.64 1.53
C ILE A 107 -10.29 20.77 1.96
N ARG A 108 -11.08 19.70 1.82
CA ARG A 108 -12.51 19.73 2.14
C ARG A 108 -12.79 19.82 3.65
N LEU A 109 -11.99 19.17 4.49
CA LEU A 109 -12.25 19.08 5.92
C LEU A 109 -11.69 20.27 6.70
N PHE A 110 -10.55 20.82 6.28
CA PHE A 110 -9.81 21.84 7.04
C PHE A 110 -9.53 23.14 6.28
N GLY A 111 -9.91 23.25 5.00
CA GLY A 111 -9.60 24.44 4.19
C GLY A 111 -8.10 24.61 3.93
N ALA A 112 -7.38 23.49 3.79
CA ALA A 112 -5.92 23.46 3.63
C ALA A 112 -5.43 24.27 2.41
N GLY A 113 -4.46 25.15 2.64
CA GLY A 113 -3.73 25.89 1.60
C GLY A 113 -2.54 25.10 1.06
N THR A 114 -1.69 25.75 0.27
CA THR A 114 -0.58 25.09 -0.45
C THR A 114 0.42 24.40 0.48
N ARG A 115 0.73 25.05 1.59
CA ARG A 115 1.64 24.53 2.62
C ARG A 115 1.06 23.30 3.30
N GLU A 116 -0.21 23.36 3.69
CA GLU A 116 -0.85 22.34 4.52
C GLU A 116 -1.04 21.03 3.78
N TRP A 117 -1.42 21.07 2.49
CA TRP A 117 -1.55 19.82 1.71
C TRP A 117 -0.19 19.19 1.38
N MET A 118 0.88 19.98 1.22
CA MET A 118 2.23 19.43 1.06
C MET A 118 2.72 18.73 2.33
N ILE A 119 2.43 19.32 3.51
CA ILE A 119 2.70 18.66 4.80
C ILE A 119 1.93 17.33 4.85
N ALA A 120 0.65 17.31 4.48
CA ALA A 120 -0.16 16.09 4.50
C ALA A 120 0.37 14.97 3.60
N ILE A 121 0.84 15.29 2.38
CA ILE A 121 1.47 14.29 1.50
C ILE A 121 2.76 13.76 2.12
N PHE A 122 3.59 14.65 2.69
CA PHE A 122 4.85 14.25 3.31
C PHE A 122 4.64 13.33 4.51
N THR A 123 3.76 13.70 5.44
CA THR A 123 3.44 12.88 6.61
C THR A 123 2.78 11.57 6.20
N GLY A 124 1.89 11.58 5.22
CA GLY A 124 1.27 10.37 4.67
C GLY A 124 2.29 9.42 4.03
N PHE A 125 3.29 9.94 3.32
CA PHE A 125 4.39 9.16 2.77
C PHE A 125 5.23 8.52 3.88
N VAL A 126 5.63 9.28 4.90
CA VAL A 126 6.42 8.76 6.03
C VAL A 126 5.65 7.67 6.78
N ALA A 127 4.35 7.89 7.06
CA ALA A 127 3.51 6.90 7.72
C ALA A 127 3.40 5.61 6.89
N THR A 128 3.17 5.73 5.58
CA THR A 128 3.13 4.57 4.66
C THR A 128 4.46 3.83 4.64
N TYR A 129 5.58 4.55 4.56
CA TYR A 129 6.92 3.96 4.60
C TYR A 129 7.15 3.14 5.87
N VAL A 130 6.80 3.68 7.05
CA VAL A 130 6.95 2.97 8.31
C VAL A 130 6.10 1.70 8.35
N VAL A 131 4.82 1.81 8.00
CA VAL A 131 3.89 0.65 8.03
C VAL A 131 4.35 -0.43 7.06
N LEU A 132 4.66 -0.07 5.81
CA LEU A 132 5.11 -1.03 4.81
C LEU A 132 6.48 -1.62 5.14
N THR A 133 7.36 -0.88 5.82
CA THR A 133 8.64 -1.43 6.29
C THR A 133 8.42 -2.48 7.36
N VAL A 134 7.58 -2.21 8.36
CA VAL A 134 7.27 -3.19 9.41
C VAL A 134 6.62 -4.44 8.82
N VAL A 135 5.63 -4.26 7.94
CA VAL A 135 4.92 -5.37 7.30
C VAL A 135 5.84 -6.14 6.34
N GLY A 136 6.67 -5.44 5.59
CA GLY A 136 7.61 -6.05 4.63
C GLY A 136 8.72 -6.85 5.31
N THR A 137 9.22 -6.38 6.46
CA THR A 137 10.32 -7.03 7.17
C THR A 137 9.87 -8.16 8.09
N SER A 138 8.71 -8.02 8.74
CA SER A 138 8.27 -8.97 9.75
C SER A 138 7.07 -9.83 9.37
N MET A 139 6.31 -9.53 8.31
CA MET A 139 5.02 -10.20 8.02
C MET A 139 4.89 -10.80 6.62
N ARG A 140 5.92 -10.73 5.77
CA ARG A 140 5.90 -11.29 4.39
C ARG A 140 6.60 -12.65 4.33
N GLY A 141 5.88 -13.67 3.86
CA GLY A 141 6.41 -15.02 3.63
C GLY A 141 6.61 -15.38 2.15
N PRO A 142 6.87 -16.67 1.85
CA PRO A 142 6.97 -17.16 0.47
C PRO A 142 5.76 -16.76 -0.37
N GLY A 143 5.97 -16.37 -1.63
CA GLY A 143 4.87 -15.95 -2.50
C GLY A 143 4.21 -14.60 -2.15
N MET A 144 4.80 -13.82 -1.22
CA MET A 144 4.24 -12.54 -0.73
C MET A 144 2.96 -12.70 0.13
N ASP A 145 2.77 -13.88 0.71
CA ASP A 145 1.68 -14.15 1.65
C ASP A 145 1.91 -13.45 2.99
N LEU A 146 0.80 -13.06 3.63
CA LEU A 146 0.83 -12.35 4.91
C LEU A 146 0.77 -13.36 6.07
N PHE A 147 1.76 -13.31 6.95
CA PHE A 147 1.82 -14.09 8.18
C PHE A 147 1.84 -13.15 9.40
N ALA A 148 1.42 -13.66 10.56
CA ALA A 148 1.65 -12.94 11.80
C ALA A 148 3.17 -12.88 12.09
N PRO A 149 3.68 -11.82 12.74
CA PRO A 149 5.14 -11.61 12.91
C PRO A 149 5.91 -12.76 13.56
N TRP A 150 5.21 -13.58 14.34
CA TRP A 150 5.75 -14.72 15.08
C TRP A 150 5.40 -16.08 14.46
N ALA A 151 4.69 -16.09 13.33
CA ALA A 151 4.17 -17.31 12.69
C ALA A 151 4.66 -17.46 11.25
N LEU A 152 5.87 -16.95 10.95
CA LEU A 152 6.47 -17.12 9.63
C LEU A 152 6.89 -18.59 9.44
N PRO A 153 6.57 -19.21 8.29
CA PRO A 153 7.01 -20.56 8.00
C PRO A 153 8.53 -20.59 7.88
N GLU A 154 9.15 -21.61 8.45
CA GLU A 154 10.59 -21.75 8.44
C GLU A 154 11.05 -22.19 7.03
N THR A 155 11.78 -21.34 6.31
CA THR A 155 12.18 -21.60 4.91
C THR A 155 13.47 -22.42 4.78
N HIS A 156 13.82 -23.25 5.76
CA HIS A 156 15.09 -24.00 5.81
C HIS A 156 15.17 -25.22 4.87
N GLN A 157 14.40 -25.25 3.78
CA GLN A 157 14.46 -26.29 2.77
C GLN A 157 15.75 -26.30 1.90
N CYS A 158 16.81 -25.58 2.28
CA CYS A 158 18.11 -25.65 1.61
C CYS A 158 19.09 -26.67 2.22
N PHE A 159 18.75 -27.39 3.29
CA PHE A 159 19.64 -28.39 3.91
C PHE A 159 18.95 -29.64 4.46
N GLU A 160 17.97 -30.21 3.75
CA GLU A 160 17.62 -31.61 4.01
C GLU A 160 18.35 -32.47 2.97
N PRO A 161 19.46 -33.16 3.30
CA PRO A 161 20.06 -34.11 2.38
C PRO A 161 19.05 -35.21 2.12
N SER A 162 18.63 -35.33 0.86
CA SER A 162 17.88 -36.48 0.37
C SER A 162 18.67 -37.75 0.71
N GLY A 163 18.19 -38.51 1.69
CA GLY A 163 18.80 -39.78 2.02
C GLY A 163 18.55 -40.22 3.46
N LYS A 164 17.38 -40.83 3.71
CA LYS A 164 17.29 -42.24 4.13
C LYS A 164 16.05 -42.86 3.51
#